data_AF-A0A1V6ERE1-F1
#
_entry.id   AF-A0A1V6ERE1-F1
#
_cell.length_a   1.000
_cell.length_b   1.000
_cell.length_c   1.000
_cell.angle_alpha   90.00
_cell.angle_beta   90.00
_cell.angle_gamma   90.00
#
_symmetry.space_group_name_H-M   'P 1'
#
loop_
_entity.id
_entity.type
_entity.pdbx_description
1 polymer ?
#
loop_
_entity_poly.entity_id
_entity_poly.type
_entity_poly.pdbx_seq_one_letter_code
_entity_poly.pdbx_strand_id
1 'polypeptide(L)'
;MPYRRLPNTDRARIRALNAATKQGDLVGFLDLAYSYKLKNDALLILSQIEQAYHEYNINLERQTTSSKSYLVHLKTARLYISHFIQVLNLSVLRNEIKKEHKKLYRLDVNRQSIPDLSTEKSLIDWGKNIIEGENERVRRGGAPIYNPSIAKVKVFYDNFVEAKISQKILQQNTSRSLTKLARLRENADAIILDIWNQVEDHFKNRSDEDKREQCSKYGIVYYFRKNEKKEKDD
;
A
#
# COMPACT_ATOMS: atom_id res chain seq x y z
N MET A 1 -38.47 -8.78 8.73
CA MET A 1 -38.20 -7.33 8.91
C MET A 1 -36.81 -7.02 8.39
N PRO A 2 -36.67 -6.07 7.44
CA PRO A 2 -35.37 -5.67 6.94
C PRO A 2 -34.50 -5.10 8.07
N TYR A 3 -33.20 -5.37 8.03
CA TYR A 3 -32.24 -4.91 9.03
C TYR A 3 -31.24 -3.95 8.38
N ARG A 4 -30.72 -2.98 9.15
CA ARG A 4 -29.62 -2.12 8.69
C ARG A 4 -28.27 -2.67 9.12
N ARG A 5 -27.23 -2.33 8.36
CA ARG A 5 -25.83 -2.62 8.70
C ARG A 5 -25.01 -1.36 8.53
N LEU A 6 -24.17 -1.04 9.51
CA LEU A 6 -23.23 0.07 9.40
C LEU A 6 -22.32 -0.11 8.16
N PRO A 7 -21.91 1.00 7.52
CA PRO A 7 -21.06 0.95 6.35
C PRO A 7 -19.76 0.18 6.61
N ASN A 8 -19.44 -0.78 5.75
CA ASN A 8 -18.24 -1.60 5.89
C ASN A 8 -17.02 -1.03 5.13
N THR A 9 -17.25 -0.17 4.13
CA THR A 9 -16.18 0.44 3.31
C THR A 9 -16.09 1.94 3.56
N ASP A 10 -14.90 2.51 3.37
CA ASP A 10 -14.68 3.96 3.51
C ASP A 10 -15.58 4.78 2.58
N ARG A 11 -15.75 4.31 1.33
CA ARG A 11 -16.70 4.92 0.37
C ARG A 11 -18.14 4.91 0.88
N ALA A 12 -18.57 3.82 1.53
CA ALA A 12 -19.92 3.73 2.07
C ALA A 12 -20.10 4.64 3.31
N ARG A 13 -19.07 4.79 4.16
CA ARG A 13 -19.06 5.77 5.27
C ARG A 13 -19.19 7.20 4.74
N ILE A 14 -18.34 7.57 3.78
CA ILE A 14 -18.37 8.88 3.11
C ILE A 14 -19.74 9.14 2.50
N ARG A 15 -20.34 8.13 1.84
CA ARG A 15 -21.69 8.25 1.25
C ARG A 15 -22.77 8.47 2.31
N ALA A 16 -22.74 7.69 3.40
CA ALA A 16 -23.73 7.81 4.48
C ALA A 16 -23.66 9.20 5.14
N LEU A 17 -22.45 9.67 5.47
CA LEU A 17 -22.23 11.01 6.02
C LEU A 17 -22.68 12.11 5.05
N ASN A 18 -22.29 12.02 3.77
CA ASN A 18 -22.73 12.97 2.73
C ASN A 18 -24.26 13.02 2.59
N ALA A 19 -24.95 11.88 2.65
CA ALA A 19 -26.40 11.84 2.55
C ALA A 19 -27.05 12.52 3.76
N ALA A 20 -26.57 12.21 4.98
CA ALA A 20 -27.06 12.83 6.20
C ALA A 20 -26.85 14.35 6.23
N THR A 21 -25.67 14.84 5.83
CA THR A 21 -25.35 16.27 5.81
C THR A 21 -26.15 17.02 4.75
N LYS A 22 -26.20 16.50 3.51
CA LYS A 22 -27.01 17.08 2.43
C LYS A 22 -28.48 17.14 2.77
N GLN A 23 -29.02 16.06 3.35
CA GLN A 23 -30.41 16.07 3.78
C GLN A 23 -30.62 17.10 4.90
N GLY A 24 -29.68 17.22 5.84
CA GLY A 24 -29.74 18.24 6.87
C GLY A 24 -29.64 19.68 6.36
N ASP A 25 -29.01 19.91 5.20
CA ASP A 25 -29.00 21.21 4.52
C ASP A 25 -30.31 21.49 3.79
N LEU A 26 -30.90 20.47 3.16
CA LEU A 26 -32.16 20.58 2.42
C LEU A 26 -33.36 20.89 3.30
N VAL A 27 -33.49 20.20 4.44
CA VAL A 27 -34.66 20.35 5.32
C VAL A 27 -34.48 21.54 6.29
N GLY A 28 -33.24 21.99 6.52
CA GLY A 28 -32.94 23.09 7.43
C GLY A 28 -33.00 22.70 8.91
N PHE A 29 -32.89 23.70 9.80
CA PHE A 29 -32.72 23.49 11.24
C PHE A 29 -33.99 22.98 11.95
N LEU A 30 -35.16 23.50 11.59
CA LEU A 30 -36.41 23.26 12.32
C LEU A 30 -36.93 21.83 12.15
N ASP A 31 -36.71 21.24 10.98
CA ASP A 31 -37.27 19.96 10.58
C ASP A 31 -36.20 18.83 10.54
N LEU A 32 -35.04 19.06 11.16
CA LEU A 32 -33.94 18.12 11.16
C LEU A 32 -34.27 16.87 11.99
N ALA A 33 -34.19 15.68 11.37
CA ALA A 33 -34.48 14.41 12.02
C ALA A 33 -33.40 13.91 13.01
N TYR A 34 -32.39 14.74 13.29
CA TYR A 34 -31.30 14.45 14.23
C TYR A 34 -30.76 15.77 14.80
N SER A 35 -29.96 15.73 15.87
CA SER A 35 -29.50 16.96 16.52
C SER A 35 -28.60 17.83 15.63
N TYR A 36 -28.70 19.15 15.76
CA TYR A 36 -27.83 20.08 15.04
C TYR A 36 -26.35 19.91 15.41
N LYS A 37 -26.05 19.49 16.65
CA LYS A 37 -24.71 19.11 17.06
C LYS A 37 -24.15 17.99 16.19
N LEU A 38 -24.91 16.91 15.99
CA LEU A 38 -24.51 15.80 15.12
C LEU A 38 -24.31 16.22 13.67
N LYS A 39 -25.06 17.23 13.18
CA LYS A 39 -24.84 17.78 11.84
C LYS A 39 -23.45 18.38 11.71
N ASN A 40 -23.03 19.17 12.69
CA ASN A 40 -21.70 19.77 12.69
C ASN A 40 -20.60 18.73 12.87
N ASP A 41 -20.80 17.76 13.77
CA ASP A 41 -19.87 16.64 13.97
C ASP A 41 -19.73 15.80 12.69
N ALA A 42 -20.84 15.56 11.97
CA ALA A 42 -20.87 14.86 10.69
C ALA A 42 -20.13 15.63 9.58
N LEU A 43 -20.30 16.95 9.48
CA LEU A 43 -19.57 17.78 8.52
C LEU A 43 -18.06 17.75 8.79
N LEU A 44 -17.67 17.87 10.07
CA LEU A 44 -16.27 17.83 10.47
C LEU A 44 -15.63 16.48 10.12
N ILE A 45 -16.25 15.38 10.53
CA ILE A 45 -15.69 14.04 10.27
C ILE A 45 -15.71 13.70 8.78
N LEU A 46 -16.73 14.15 8.04
CA LEU A 46 -16.84 13.95 6.59
C LEU A 46 -15.64 14.57 5.87
N SER A 47 -15.31 15.82 6.17
CA SER A 47 -14.16 16.50 5.58
C SER A 47 -12.85 15.77 5.88
N GLN A 48 -12.66 15.34 7.13
CA GLN A 48 -11.44 14.64 7.57
C GLN A 48 -11.29 13.27 6.89
N ILE A 49 -12.37 12.47 6.83
CA ILE A 49 -12.33 11.13 6.26
C ILE A 49 -12.20 11.15 4.74
N GLU A 50 -12.79 12.11 4.04
CA GLU A 50 -12.61 12.30 2.60
C GLU A 50 -11.15 12.63 2.27
N GLN A 51 -10.55 13.57 3.00
CA GLN A 51 -9.15 13.93 2.83
C GLN A 51 -8.22 12.75 3.11
N ALA A 52 -8.42 12.05 4.24
CA ALA A 52 -7.61 10.90 4.61
C ALA A 52 -7.76 9.72 3.63
N TYR A 53 -8.97 9.49 3.12
CA TYR A 53 -9.24 8.47 2.11
C TYR A 53 -8.54 8.79 0.79
N HIS A 54 -8.60 10.05 0.34
CA HIS A 54 -7.90 10.48 -0.87
C HIS A 54 -6.38 10.35 -0.73
N GLU A 55 -5.82 10.83 0.38
CA GLU A 55 -4.39 10.71 0.71
C GLU A 55 -3.92 9.25 0.71
N TYR A 56 -4.70 8.35 1.33
CA TYR A 56 -4.41 6.92 1.34
C TYR A 56 -4.37 6.32 -0.07
N ASN A 57 -5.36 6.61 -0.91
CA ASN A 57 -5.41 6.06 -2.27
C ASN A 57 -4.23 6.54 -3.14
N ILE A 58 -3.85 7.82 -3.05
CA ILE A 58 -2.67 8.35 -3.75
C ILE A 58 -1.39 7.61 -3.30
N ASN A 59 -1.21 7.44 -1.99
CA ASN A 59 -0.03 6.76 -1.47
C ASN A 59 0.04 5.30 -1.90
N LEU A 60 -1.10 4.60 -1.88
CA LEU A 60 -1.22 3.21 -2.33
C LEU A 60 -0.92 3.07 -3.83
N GLU A 61 -1.44 3.96 -4.66
CA GLU A 61 -1.18 3.97 -6.11
C GLU A 61 0.32 4.20 -6.40
N ARG A 62 0.95 5.15 -5.70
CA ARG A 62 2.40 5.38 -5.82
C ARG A 62 3.21 4.15 -5.40
N GLN A 63 2.85 3.52 -4.27
CA GLN A 63 3.51 2.31 -3.78
C GLN A 63 3.40 1.14 -4.78
N THR A 64 2.20 0.89 -5.31
CA THR A 64 1.94 -0.20 -6.24
C THR A 64 2.64 0.00 -7.58
N THR A 65 2.65 1.22 -8.09
CA THR A 65 3.35 1.57 -9.33
C THR A 65 4.86 1.43 -9.17
N SER A 66 5.43 1.98 -8.07
CA SER A 66 6.86 1.88 -7.77
C SER A 66 7.32 0.43 -7.56
N SER A 67 6.46 -0.42 -6.97
CA SER A 67 6.77 -1.84 -6.74
C SER A 67 7.10 -2.60 -8.04
N LYS A 68 6.50 -2.23 -9.18
CA LYS A 68 6.81 -2.87 -10.47
C LYS A 68 8.24 -2.51 -10.92
N SER A 69 8.58 -1.22 -10.86
CA SER A 69 9.92 -0.73 -11.20
C SER A 69 10.99 -1.34 -10.27
N TYR A 70 10.71 -1.39 -8.98
CA TYR A 70 11.57 -2.02 -7.97
C TYR A 70 11.96 -3.46 -8.34
N LEU A 71 10.97 -4.29 -8.75
CA LEU A 71 11.22 -5.68 -9.13
C LEU A 71 12.13 -5.79 -10.36
N VAL A 72 12.05 -4.84 -11.30
CA VAL A 72 12.94 -4.78 -12.47
C VAL A 72 14.38 -4.50 -12.01
N HIS A 73 14.56 -3.50 -11.15
CA HIS A 73 15.89 -3.18 -10.60
C HIS A 73 16.50 -4.35 -9.82
N LEU A 74 15.71 -4.99 -8.95
CA LEU A 74 16.14 -6.16 -8.18
C LEU A 74 16.59 -7.32 -9.08
N LYS A 75 15.77 -7.69 -10.09
CA LYS A 75 16.11 -8.76 -11.02
C LYS A 75 17.36 -8.43 -11.84
N THR A 76 17.48 -7.18 -12.29
CA THR A 76 18.62 -6.73 -13.08
C THR A 76 19.91 -6.72 -12.25
N ALA A 77 19.89 -6.18 -11.04
CA ALA A 77 21.05 -6.22 -10.14
C ALA A 77 21.50 -7.66 -9.87
N ARG A 78 20.56 -8.57 -9.55
CA ARG A 78 20.86 -10.00 -9.35
C ARG A 78 21.51 -10.63 -10.56
N LEU A 79 20.97 -10.38 -11.76
CA LEU A 79 21.51 -10.91 -13.02
C LEU A 79 22.96 -10.47 -13.22
N TYR A 80 23.24 -9.17 -13.10
CA TYR A 80 24.58 -8.62 -13.36
C TYR A 80 25.60 -9.03 -12.31
N ILE A 81 25.23 -9.07 -11.03
CA ILE A 81 26.12 -9.54 -9.95
C ILE A 81 26.42 -11.03 -10.15
N SER A 82 25.40 -11.86 -10.40
CA SER A 82 25.59 -13.29 -10.67
C SER A 82 26.49 -13.53 -11.88
N HIS A 83 26.25 -12.80 -12.98
CA HIS A 83 27.03 -12.94 -14.21
C HIS A 83 28.49 -12.51 -14.02
N PHE A 84 28.74 -11.42 -13.29
CA PHE A 84 30.10 -11.01 -12.97
C PHE A 84 30.85 -12.09 -12.18
N ILE A 85 30.21 -12.70 -11.17
CA ILE A 85 30.80 -13.80 -10.39
C ILE A 85 31.11 -15.01 -11.28
N GLN A 86 30.22 -15.36 -12.20
CA GLN A 86 30.45 -16.43 -13.18
C GLN A 86 31.68 -16.15 -14.05
N VAL A 87 31.79 -14.93 -14.60
CA VAL A 87 32.92 -14.55 -15.46
C VAL A 87 34.22 -14.53 -14.66
N LEU A 88 34.21 -14.02 -13.43
CA LEU A 88 35.35 -14.10 -12.51
C LEU A 88 35.80 -15.55 -12.29
N ASN A 89 34.87 -16.46 -12.02
CA ASN A 89 35.17 -17.89 -11.85
C ASN A 89 35.75 -18.51 -13.13
N LEU A 90 35.22 -18.16 -14.29
CA LEU A 90 35.73 -18.64 -15.58
C LEU A 90 37.13 -18.09 -15.88
N SER A 91 37.42 -16.82 -15.57
CA SER A 91 38.77 -16.25 -15.69
C SER A 91 39.76 -16.91 -14.74
N VAL A 92 39.32 -17.32 -13.54
CA VAL A 92 40.15 -18.14 -12.64
C VAL A 92 40.40 -19.52 -13.23
N LEU A 93 39.37 -20.16 -13.81
CA LEU A 93 39.51 -21.48 -14.46
C LEU A 93 40.46 -21.45 -15.66
N ARG A 94 40.47 -20.35 -16.43
CA ARG A 94 41.41 -20.12 -17.55
C ARG A 94 42.80 -19.64 -17.11
N ASN A 95 43.06 -19.52 -15.80
CA ASN A 95 44.30 -18.98 -15.24
C ASN A 95 44.63 -17.53 -15.64
N GLU A 96 43.65 -16.75 -16.11
CA GLU A 96 43.78 -15.31 -16.37
C GLU A 96 43.84 -14.51 -15.06
N ILE A 97 43.15 -15.02 -14.03
CA ILE A 97 43.12 -14.44 -12.68
C ILE A 97 43.57 -15.50 -11.68
N LYS A 98 44.51 -15.15 -10.79
CA LYS A 98 44.96 -16.05 -9.73
C LYS A 98 43.80 -16.42 -8.80
N LYS A 99 43.66 -17.71 -8.50
CA LYS A 99 42.62 -18.24 -7.58
C LYS A 99 42.57 -17.49 -6.24
N GLU A 100 43.73 -17.12 -5.70
CA GLU A 100 43.87 -16.35 -4.45
C GLU A 100 43.18 -14.98 -4.48
N HIS A 101 43.03 -14.36 -5.66
CA HIS A 101 42.35 -13.07 -5.79
C HIS A 101 40.86 -13.13 -5.45
N LYS A 102 40.25 -14.33 -5.41
CA LYS A 102 38.87 -14.53 -4.92
C LYS A 102 38.66 -13.97 -3.50
N LYS A 103 39.70 -13.97 -2.66
CA LYS A 103 39.67 -13.39 -1.31
C LYS A 103 39.32 -11.89 -1.31
N LEU A 104 39.69 -11.15 -2.37
CA LEU A 104 39.39 -9.72 -2.52
C LEU A 104 37.88 -9.48 -2.58
N TYR A 105 37.14 -10.43 -3.14
CA TYR A 105 35.68 -10.39 -3.33
C TYR A 105 34.92 -11.07 -2.18
N ARG A 106 35.63 -11.48 -1.10
CA ARG A 106 35.09 -12.31 -0.01
C ARG A 106 34.54 -13.67 -0.47
N LEU A 107 34.99 -14.15 -1.64
CA LEU A 107 34.63 -15.46 -2.15
C LEU A 107 35.59 -16.53 -1.65
N ASP A 108 35.07 -17.74 -1.46
CA ASP A 108 35.89 -18.91 -1.17
C ASP A 108 36.79 -19.21 -2.39
N VAL A 109 38.10 -19.30 -2.11
CA VAL A 109 39.15 -19.60 -3.09
C VAL A 109 38.86 -20.91 -3.81
N ASN A 110 38.47 -21.95 -3.05
CA ASN A 110 38.33 -23.32 -3.53
C ASN A 110 36.98 -23.58 -4.22
N ARG A 111 36.00 -22.71 -4.01
CA ARG A 111 34.64 -22.88 -4.53
C ARG A 111 34.45 -22.10 -5.82
N GLN A 112 33.77 -22.71 -6.81
CA GLN A 112 33.37 -22.04 -8.06
C GLN A 112 31.87 -21.75 -8.13
N SER A 113 31.08 -22.16 -7.13
CA SER A 113 29.66 -21.84 -7.12
C SER A 113 29.44 -20.36 -6.82
N ILE A 114 28.37 -19.82 -7.39
CA ILE A 114 27.87 -18.49 -7.08
C ILE A 114 27.29 -18.53 -5.65
N PRO A 115 27.54 -17.52 -4.81
CA PRO A 115 26.93 -17.44 -3.50
C PRO A 115 25.42 -17.18 -3.62
N ASP A 116 24.69 -17.35 -2.51
CA ASP A 116 23.24 -17.14 -2.52
C ASP A 116 22.87 -15.65 -2.69
N LEU A 117 22.13 -15.35 -3.75
CA LEU A 117 21.59 -14.03 -4.08
C LEU A 117 20.05 -14.00 -4.02
N SER A 118 19.43 -14.99 -3.38
CA SER A 118 17.98 -15.14 -3.28
C SER A 118 17.36 -13.97 -2.49
N THR A 119 17.94 -13.64 -1.34
CA THR A 119 17.45 -12.59 -0.45
C THR A 119 17.96 -11.21 -0.85
N GLU A 120 17.21 -10.16 -0.53
CA GLU A 120 17.67 -8.79 -0.76
C GLU A 120 18.90 -8.44 0.07
N LYS A 121 19.00 -8.97 1.29
CA LYS A 121 20.15 -8.72 2.17
C LYS A 121 21.41 -9.31 1.55
N SER A 122 21.35 -10.57 1.14
CA SER A 122 22.50 -11.22 0.51
C SER A 122 22.88 -10.56 -0.82
N LEU A 123 21.90 -10.12 -1.62
CA LEU A 123 22.17 -9.37 -2.86
C LEU A 123 22.90 -8.05 -2.59
N ILE A 124 22.52 -7.32 -1.53
CA ILE A 124 23.21 -6.09 -1.11
C ILE A 124 24.65 -6.38 -0.69
N ASP A 125 24.81 -7.34 0.23
CA ASP A 125 26.11 -7.68 0.81
C ASP A 125 27.08 -8.16 -0.29
N TRP A 126 26.62 -9.06 -1.17
CA TRP A 126 27.44 -9.55 -2.28
C TRP A 126 27.69 -8.49 -3.34
N GLY A 127 26.70 -7.67 -3.69
CA GLY A 127 26.91 -6.56 -4.63
C GLY A 127 28.05 -5.64 -4.19
N LYS A 128 28.06 -5.26 -2.91
CA LYS A 128 29.14 -4.48 -2.31
C LYS A 128 30.49 -5.20 -2.36
N ASN A 129 30.55 -6.45 -1.91
CA ASN A 129 31.77 -7.25 -1.90
C ASN A 129 32.37 -7.42 -3.31
N ILE A 130 31.53 -7.61 -4.34
CA ILE A 130 31.99 -7.76 -5.72
C ILE A 130 32.57 -6.46 -6.27
N ILE A 131 31.89 -5.33 -6.04
CA ILE A 131 32.34 -4.01 -6.49
C ILE A 131 33.66 -3.63 -5.83
N GLU A 132 33.75 -3.78 -4.50
CA GLU A 132 34.97 -3.47 -3.75
C GLU A 132 36.13 -4.40 -4.14
N GLY A 133 35.85 -5.70 -4.31
CA GLY A 133 36.86 -6.70 -4.68
C GLY A 133 37.47 -6.44 -6.05
N GLU A 134 36.66 -6.10 -7.06
CA GLU A 134 37.18 -5.79 -8.40
C GLU A 134 37.97 -4.49 -8.40
N ASN A 135 37.47 -3.45 -7.73
CA ASN A 135 38.19 -2.17 -7.62
C ASN A 135 39.56 -2.37 -6.97
N GLU A 136 39.65 -3.18 -5.91
CA GLU A 136 40.90 -3.51 -5.25
C GLU A 136 41.83 -4.33 -6.16
N ARG A 137 41.29 -5.30 -6.92
CA ARG A 137 42.09 -6.09 -7.87
C ARG A 137 42.68 -5.22 -8.97
N VAL A 138 41.89 -4.32 -9.55
CA VAL A 138 42.34 -3.37 -10.57
C VAL A 138 43.37 -2.40 -9.99
N ARG A 139 43.15 -1.89 -8.78
CA ARG A 139 44.11 -1.03 -8.08
C ARG A 139 45.46 -1.73 -7.85
N ARG A 140 45.48 -3.06 -7.68
CA ARG A 140 46.69 -3.88 -7.59
C ARG A 140 47.32 -4.23 -8.95
N GLY A 141 46.88 -3.59 -10.04
CA GLY A 141 47.40 -3.82 -11.39
C GLY A 141 46.76 -4.99 -12.13
N GLY A 142 45.65 -5.55 -11.63
CA GLY A 142 44.91 -6.60 -12.33
C GLY A 142 44.13 -6.06 -13.53
N ALA A 143 44.19 -6.74 -14.68
CA ALA A 143 43.43 -6.36 -15.87
C ALA A 143 41.91 -6.48 -15.62
N PRO A 144 41.09 -5.43 -15.82
CA PRO A 144 39.66 -5.44 -15.49
C PRO A 144 38.85 -6.53 -16.21
N ILE A 145 37.76 -6.99 -15.60
CA ILE A 145 36.74 -7.78 -16.31
C ILE A 145 35.84 -6.82 -17.11
N TYR A 146 35.72 -7.07 -18.42
CA TYR A 146 35.02 -6.14 -19.33
C TYR A 146 33.55 -6.49 -19.59
N ASN A 147 33.14 -7.76 -19.46
CA ASN A 147 31.77 -8.18 -19.77
C ASN A 147 31.20 -9.13 -18.70
N PRO A 148 30.32 -8.64 -17.80
CA PRO A 148 29.95 -7.24 -17.63
C PRO A 148 31.10 -6.46 -16.95
N SER A 149 31.26 -5.18 -17.32
CA SER A 149 32.21 -4.30 -16.62
C SER A 149 31.72 -4.01 -15.21
N ILE A 150 32.65 -3.79 -14.28
CA ILE A 150 32.29 -3.49 -12.88
C ILE A 150 31.51 -2.18 -12.75
N ALA A 151 31.79 -1.20 -13.61
CA ALA A 151 31.02 0.04 -13.67
C ALA A 151 29.55 -0.23 -13.99
N LYS A 152 29.28 -1.13 -14.94
CA LYS A 152 27.91 -1.52 -15.31
C LYS A 152 27.21 -2.27 -14.17
N VAL A 153 27.92 -3.18 -13.50
CA VAL A 153 27.41 -3.88 -12.31
C VAL A 153 27.07 -2.88 -11.20
N LYS A 154 27.95 -1.91 -10.94
CA LYS A 154 27.75 -0.85 -9.94
C LYS A 154 26.50 -0.02 -10.23
N VAL A 155 26.28 0.41 -11.47
CA VAL A 155 25.07 1.17 -11.85
C VAL A 155 23.80 0.39 -11.51
N PHE A 156 23.72 -0.89 -11.86
CA PHE A 156 22.52 -1.68 -11.56
C PHE A 156 22.35 -1.97 -10.07
N TYR A 157 23.46 -2.17 -9.36
CA TYR A 157 23.46 -2.31 -7.90
C TYR A 157 22.94 -1.04 -7.20
N ASP A 158 23.48 0.12 -7.55
CA ASP A 158 23.10 1.41 -6.95
C ASP A 158 21.62 1.71 -7.21
N ASN A 159 21.15 1.53 -8.46
CA ASN A 159 19.73 1.69 -8.81
C ASN A 159 18.81 0.78 -7.99
N PHE A 160 19.24 -0.46 -7.72
CA PHE A 160 18.48 -1.38 -6.87
C PHE A 160 18.44 -0.91 -5.41
N VAL A 161 19.57 -0.48 -4.85
CA VAL A 161 19.63 0.00 -3.46
C VAL A 161 18.77 1.25 -3.28
N GLU A 162 18.84 2.20 -4.21
CA GLU A 162 18.00 3.40 -4.21
C GLU A 162 16.51 3.06 -4.35
N ALA A 163 16.16 2.17 -5.27
CA ALA A 163 14.79 1.71 -5.45
C ALA A 163 14.24 1.02 -4.18
N LYS A 164 15.08 0.25 -3.47
CA LYS A 164 14.71 -0.38 -2.19
C LYS A 164 14.40 0.66 -1.10
N ILE A 165 15.25 1.69 -0.97
CA ILE A 165 15.04 2.77 0.00
C ILE A 165 13.74 3.50 -0.32
N SER A 166 13.54 3.85 -1.59
CA SER A 166 12.32 4.50 -2.08
C SER A 166 11.06 3.66 -1.80
N GLN A 167 11.12 2.35 -2.08
CA GLN A 167 10.00 1.43 -1.81
C GLN A 167 9.65 1.38 -0.32
N LYS A 168 10.66 1.37 0.56
CA LYS A 168 10.45 1.39 2.02
C LYS A 168 9.78 2.67 2.48
N ILE A 169 10.16 3.82 1.93
CA ILE A 169 9.53 5.12 2.24
C ILE A 169 8.05 5.11 1.80
N LEU A 170 7.74 4.63 0.60
CA LEU A 170 6.37 4.55 0.11
C LEU A 170 5.49 3.62 0.95
N GLN A 171 6.04 2.48 1.41
CA GLN A 171 5.36 1.57 2.33
C GLN A 171 5.05 2.26 3.68
N GLN A 172 6.00 3.00 4.23
CA GLN A 172 5.81 3.74 5.48
C GLN A 172 4.74 4.82 5.33
N ASN A 173 4.75 5.57 4.23
CA ASN A 173 3.76 6.61 3.96
C ASN A 173 2.35 6.03 3.83
N THR A 174 2.19 4.92 3.11
CA THR A 174 0.90 4.22 2.97
C THR A 174 0.42 3.66 4.30
N SER A 175 1.32 3.09 5.12
CA SER A 175 0.97 2.59 6.46
C SER A 175 0.51 3.72 7.39
N ARG A 176 1.17 4.89 7.33
CA ARG A 176 0.79 6.08 8.10
C ARG A 176 -0.59 6.61 7.69
N SER A 177 -0.85 6.76 6.40
CA SER A 177 -2.14 7.24 5.91
C SER A 177 -3.27 6.24 6.21
N LEU A 178 -3.00 4.93 6.10
CA LEU A 178 -3.96 3.89 6.48
C LEU A 178 -4.29 3.94 7.98
N THR A 179 -3.28 4.14 8.84
CA THR A 179 -3.48 4.26 10.29
C THR A 179 -4.33 5.48 10.63
N LYS A 180 -4.06 6.63 10.00
CA LYS A 180 -4.87 7.84 10.13
C LYS A 180 -6.31 7.59 9.70
N LEU A 181 -6.53 6.95 8.55
CA LEU A 181 -7.86 6.60 8.06
C LEU A 181 -8.59 5.64 9.01
N ALA A 182 -7.90 4.64 9.54
CA ALA A 182 -8.47 3.68 10.49
C ALA A 182 -9.01 4.35 11.75
N ARG A 183 -8.27 5.32 12.32
CA ARG A 183 -8.73 6.10 13.48
C ARG A 183 -10.00 6.90 13.19
N LEU A 184 -10.13 7.44 11.97
CA LEU A 184 -11.32 8.19 11.57
C LEU A 184 -12.54 7.29 11.36
N ARG A 185 -12.35 6.00 11.03
CA ARG A 185 -13.47 5.05 10.85
C ARG A 185 -14.28 4.87 12.12
N GLU A 186 -13.62 4.75 13.28
CA GLU A 186 -14.29 4.56 14.57
C GLU A 186 -15.21 5.76 14.88
N ASN A 187 -14.67 6.98 14.73
CA ASN A 187 -15.44 8.21 14.93
C ASN A 187 -16.57 8.35 13.91
N ALA A 188 -16.31 8.04 12.63
CA ALA A 188 -17.33 8.08 11.60
C ALA A 188 -18.44 7.08 11.87
N ASP A 189 -18.11 5.85 12.26
CA ASP A 189 -19.10 4.80 12.57
C ASP A 189 -19.96 5.18 13.77
N ALA A 190 -19.37 5.80 14.80
CA ALA A 190 -20.12 6.31 15.95
C ALA A 190 -21.11 7.41 15.57
N ILE A 191 -20.67 8.40 14.77
CA ILE A 191 -21.53 9.50 14.30
C ILE A 191 -22.64 8.98 13.38
N ILE A 192 -22.31 8.09 12.42
CA ILE A 192 -23.29 7.47 11.53
C ILE A 192 -24.32 6.69 12.33
N LEU A 193 -23.90 5.91 13.33
CA LEU A 193 -24.80 5.14 14.18
C LEU A 193 -25.78 6.05 14.93
N ASP A 194 -25.29 7.13 15.54
CA ASP A 194 -26.13 8.05 16.31
C ASP A 194 -27.14 8.79 15.41
N ILE A 195 -26.68 9.29 14.24
CA ILE A 195 -27.59 9.87 13.23
C ILE A 195 -28.66 8.87 12.82
N TRP A 196 -28.27 7.63 12.49
CA TRP A 196 -29.21 6.61 12.07
C TRP A 196 -30.24 6.29 13.16
N ASN A 197 -29.82 6.22 14.43
CA ASN A 197 -30.73 6.00 15.56
C ASN A 197 -31.76 7.14 15.68
N GLN A 198 -31.30 8.39 15.64
CA GLN A 198 -32.19 9.56 15.79
C GLN A 198 -33.17 9.69 14.62
N VAL A 199 -32.69 9.48 13.39
CA VAL A 199 -33.54 9.51 12.19
C VAL A 199 -34.61 8.42 12.25
N GLU A 200 -34.24 7.19 12.65
CA GLU A 200 -35.21 6.09 12.76
C GLU A 200 -36.25 6.33 13.87
N ASP A 201 -35.85 6.95 14.99
CA ASP A 201 -36.76 7.31 16.08
C ASP A 201 -37.72 8.44 15.67
N HIS A 202 -37.22 9.45 14.94
CA HIS A 202 -38.03 10.56 14.42
C HIS A 202 -39.16 10.07 13.50
N PHE A 203 -38.89 9.07 12.64
CA PHE A 203 -39.89 8.52 11.71
C PHE A 203 -40.60 7.26 12.21
N LYS A 204 -40.48 6.89 13.49
CA LYS A 204 -41.01 5.61 14.02
C LYS A 204 -42.52 5.41 13.91
N ASN A 205 -43.29 6.49 13.92
CA ASN A 205 -44.76 6.46 13.89
C ASN A 205 -45.32 6.46 12.46
N ARG A 206 -44.47 6.48 11.42
CA ARG A 206 -44.91 6.42 10.02
C ARG A 206 -45.12 4.97 9.58
N SER A 207 -45.76 4.78 8.42
CA SER A 207 -45.84 3.47 7.80
C SER A 207 -44.43 2.91 7.55
N ASP A 208 -44.30 1.59 7.55
CA ASP A 208 -43.01 0.90 7.36
C ASP A 208 -42.33 1.29 6.04
N GLU A 209 -43.12 1.52 4.99
CA GLU A 209 -42.62 1.94 3.68
C GLU A 209 -42.15 3.39 3.69
N ASP A 210 -42.97 4.31 4.20
CA ASP A 210 -42.62 5.73 4.30
C ASP A 210 -41.41 5.94 5.20
N LYS A 211 -41.36 5.23 6.34
CA LYS A 211 -40.23 5.29 7.28
C LYS A 211 -38.93 4.94 6.56
N ARG A 212 -38.90 3.82 5.82
CA ARG A 212 -37.70 3.40 5.09
C ARG A 212 -37.31 4.40 4.01
N GLU A 213 -38.29 4.93 3.28
CA GLU A 213 -38.04 5.93 2.25
C GLU A 213 -37.40 7.19 2.85
N GLN A 214 -37.97 7.74 3.93
CA GLN A 214 -37.43 8.93 4.59
C GLN A 214 -36.06 8.65 5.21
N CYS A 215 -35.88 7.51 5.89
CA CYS A 215 -34.60 7.12 6.49
C CYS A 215 -33.50 6.95 5.42
N SER A 216 -33.85 6.44 4.25
CA SER A 216 -32.88 6.24 3.14
C SER A 216 -32.33 7.57 2.61
N LYS A 217 -33.09 8.67 2.70
CA LYS A 217 -32.63 10.02 2.31
C LYS A 217 -31.49 10.51 3.22
N TYR A 218 -31.45 10.07 4.47
CA TYR A 218 -30.35 10.32 5.41
C TYR A 218 -29.20 9.30 5.29
N GLY A 219 -29.22 8.44 4.27
CA GLY A 219 -28.14 7.48 3.97
C GLY A 219 -28.25 6.14 4.68
N ILE A 220 -29.37 5.83 5.35
CA ILE A 220 -29.62 4.51 5.93
C ILE A 220 -29.84 3.50 4.80
N VAL A 221 -29.22 2.32 4.91
CA VAL A 221 -29.40 1.22 3.95
C VAL A 221 -29.97 0.01 4.66
N TYR A 222 -31.13 -0.44 4.18
CA TYR A 222 -31.85 -1.61 4.68
C TYR A 222 -31.55 -2.85 3.81
N TYR A 223 -31.39 -4.00 4.46
CA TYR A 223 -31.16 -5.30 3.83
C TYR A 223 -32.29 -6.26 4.20
N PHE A 224 -32.77 -7.00 3.21
CA PHE A 224 -33.72 -8.11 3.40
C PHE A 224 -32.95 -9.41 3.59
N ARG A 225 -33.43 -10.29 4.48
CA ARG A 225 -32.86 -11.63 4.62
C ARG A 225 -33.24 -12.46 3.39
N LYS A 226 -32.35 -13.37 2.96
CA LYS A 226 -32.53 -14.21 1.75
C LYS A 226 -33.84 -15.04 1.73
N ASN A 227 -34.47 -15.27 2.88
CA ASN A 227 -35.73 -16.02 3.01
C ASN A 227 -36.98 -15.13 3.16
N GLU A 228 -36.84 -13.80 3.07
CA GLU A 228 -37.95 -12.83 3.08
C GLU A 228 -38.14 -12.23 1.67
N LYS A 229 -38.27 -13.08 0.63
CA LYS A 229 -38.69 -12.60 -0.70
C LYS A 229 -40.22 -12.39 -0.70
N LYS A 230 -40.60 -11.11 -0.71
CA LYS A 230 -41.88 -10.52 -1.12
C LYS A 230 -43.15 -11.34 -0.84
N GLU A 231 -43.75 -11.13 0.33
CA GLU A 231 -45.21 -11.10 0.39
C GLU A 231 -45.67 -9.76 -0.21
N LYS A 232 -46.03 -9.80 -1.50
CA LYS A 232 -46.92 -8.89 -2.25
C LYS A 232 -46.46 -8.83 -3.71
N ASP A 233 -47.18 -9.59 -4.53
CA ASP A 233 -47.69 -9.21 -5.85
C ASP A 233 -48.84 -10.22 -6.13
N ASP A 234 -50.00 -9.99 -5.49
CA ASP A 234 -51.35 -10.48 -5.87
C ASP A 234 -52.36 -9.34 -5.59
#